data_AF-A0A967ILN9-F1
#
_entry.id   AF-A0A967ILN9-F1
#
_cell.length_a   1.000
_cell.length_b   1.000
_cell.length_c   1.000
_cell.angle_alpha   90.00
_cell.angle_beta   90.00
_cell.angle_gamma   90.00
#
_symmetry.space_group_name_H-M   'P 1'
#
loop_
_entity.id
_entity.type
_entity.pdbx_description
1 polymer ?
#
loop_
_entity_poly.entity_id
_entity_poly.type
_entity_poly.pdbx_seq_one_letter_code
_entity_poly.pdbx_strand_id
1 'polypeptide(L)'
;ECYNVGGNEEHANLDIVRRLCAGVDAAFEELPELAARFPDAPAAKGKGTESLVTFVKDRPGHDWRYAIDASKIKAELGFEPRHDFESGLASTIRWMLDNEAWWRAVMDGSYREWIDTQYAAR
;
A
#
# COMPACT_ATOMS: atom_id res chain seq x y z
N GLU A 1 16.56 28.21 -3.56
CA GLU A 1 15.24 27.68 -3.95
C GLU A 1 14.83 26.47 -3.12
N CYS A 2 13.53 26.38 -2.85
CA CYS A 2 12.85 25.17 -2.34
C CYS A 2 11.72 24.81 -3.32
N TYR A 3 11.53 23.51 -3.57
CA TYR A 3 10.51 22.97 -4.47
C TYR A 3 9.75 21.84 -3.78
N ASN A 4 8.43 21.98 -3.69
CA ASN A 4 7.56 20.90 -3.28
C ASN A 4 7.42 19.86 -4.40
N VAL A 5 7.39 18.59 -4.06
CA VAL A 5 7.19 17.47 -4.99
C VAL A 5 5.95 16.70 -4.56
N GLY A 6 5.01 16.49 -5.47
CA GLY A 6 3.76 15.79 -5.17
C GLY A 6 3.07 15.27 -6.44
N GLY A 7 2.22 14.27 -6.26
CA GLY A 7 1.46 13.62 -7.33
C GLY A 7 0.12 14.29 -7.68
N ASN A 8 -0.33 15.26 -6.87
CA ASN A 8 -1.69 15.83 -6.94
C ASN A 8 -2.81 14.78 -6.81
N GLU A 9 -2.58 13.77 -5.96
CA GLU A 9 -3.44 12.60 -5.76
C GLU A 9 -3.73 12.46 -4.25
N GLU A 10 -4.81 13.09 -3.77
CA GLU A 10 -5.24 13.00 -2.38
C GLU A 10 -6.22 11.84 -2.20
N HIS A 11 -5.89 10.89 -1.33
CA HIS A 11 -6.73 9.73 -1.04
C HIS A 11 -6.86 9.51 0.47
N ALA A 12 -8.04 9.10 0.91
CA ALA A 12 -8.23 8.68 2.30
C ALA A 12 -7.58 7.30 2.53
N ASN A 13 -7.03 7.07 3.72
CA ASN A 13 -6.36 5.81 4.05
C ASN A 13 -7.24 4.57 3.80
N LEU A 14 -8.53 4.65 4.13
CA LEU A 14 -9.46 3.54 3.93
C LEU A 14 -9.68 3.24 2.44
N ASP A 15 -9.71 4.26 1.58
CA ASP A 15 -9.87 4.08 0.14
C ASP A 15 -8.61 3.46 -0.47
N ILE A 16 -7.42 3.86 0.00
CA ILE A 16 -6.14 3.22 -0.37
C ILE A 16 -6.17 1.73 -0.01
N VAL A 17 -6.56 1.38 1.22
CA VAL A 17 -6.62 -0.01 1.68
C VAL A 17 -7.61 -0.83 0.86
N ARG A 18 -8.79 -0.27 0.55
CA ARG A 18 -9.79 -0.95 -0.30
C ARG A 18 -9.29 -1.20 -1.72
N ARG A 19 -8.63 -0.21 -2.34
CA ARG A 19 -8.03 -0.36 -3.68
C ARG A 19 -6.90 -1.37 -3.66
N LEU A 20 -6.10 -1.41 -2.60
CA LEU A 20 -5.08 -2.44 -2.40
C LEU A 20 -5.71 -3.83 -2.31
N CYS A 21 -6.77 -4.02 -1.50
CA CYS A 21 -7.49 -5.29 -1.41
C CYS A 21 -8.04 -5.73 -2.77
N ALA A 22 -8.71 -4.84 -3.49
CA ALA A 22 -9.22 -5.13 -4.83
C ALA A 22 -8.11 -5.51 -5.82
N GLY A 23 -6.98 -4.80 -5.79
CA GLY A 23 -5.83 -5.10 -6.65
C GLY A 23 -5.16 -6.45 -6.32
N VAL A 24 -5.10 -6.82 -5.04
CA VAL A 24 -4.62 -8.14 -4.62
C VAL A 24 -5.58 -9.23 -5.04
N ASP A 25 -6.89 -9.06 -4.81
CA ASP A 25 -7.91 -10.03 -5.21
C ASP A 25 -7.87 -10.26 -6.73
N ALA A 26 -7.76 -9.20 -7.54
CA ALA A 26 -7.60 -9.28 -8.98
C ALA A 26 -6.31 -10.03 -9.40
N ALA A 27 -5.20 -9.82 -8.69
CA ALA A 27 -3.96 -10.56 -8.96
C ALA A 27 -4.12 -12.07 -8.71
N PHE A 28 -4.88 -12.48 -7.69
CA PHE A 28 -5.18 -13.90 -7.43
C PHE A 28 -6.10 -14.50 -8.51
N GLU A 29 -6.99 -13.71 -9.10
CA GLU A 29 -7.81 -14.13 -10.24
C GLU A 29 -6.97 -14.28 -11.52
N GLU A 30 -6.05 -13.36 -11.78
CA GLU A 30 -5.17 -13.37 -12.96
C GLU A 30 -4.10 -14.47 -12.89
N LEU A 31 -3.59 -14.77 -11.69
CA LEU A 31 -2.44 -15.65 -11.45
C LEU A 31 -2.81 -16.79 -10.49
N PRO A 32 -3.41 -17.89 -11.00
CA PRO A 32 -3.88 -19.00 -10.16
C PRO A 32 -2.80 -19.65 -9.29
N GLU A 33 -1.52 -19.56 -9.69
CA GLU A 33 -0.40 -20.07 -8.91
C GLU A 33 -0.21 -19.34 -7.57
N LEU A 34 -0.73 -18.12 -7.42
CA LEU A 34 -0.68 -17.39 -6.15
C LEU A 34 -1.43 -18.11 -5.04
N ALA A 35 -2.51 -18.84 -5.36
CA ALA A 35 -3.23 -19.64 -4.37
C ALA A 35 -2.35 -20.77 -3.79
N ALA A 36 -1.49 -21.38 -4.61
CA ALA A 36 -0.54 -22.39 -4.15
C ALA A 36 0.63 -21.76 -3.38
N ARG A 37 1.08 -20.57 -3.79
CA ARG A 37 2.19 -19.84 -3.18
C ARG A 37 1.83 -19.20 -1.83
N PHE A 38 0.61 -18.72 -1.70
CA PHE A 38 0.08 -18.03 -0.51
C PHE A 38 -1.25 -18.66 -0.05
N PRO A 39 -1.23 -19.92 0.41
CA PRO A 39 -2.44 -20.69 0.70
C PRO A 39 -3.27 -20.11 1.85
N ASP A 40 -2.66 -19.29 2.71
CA ASP A 40 -3.35 -18.69 3.85
C ASP A 40 -4.12 -17.41 3.52
N ALA A 41 -3.85 -16.80 2.35
CA ALA A 41 -4.54 -15.59 1.92
C ALA A 41 -6.05 -15.85 1.76
N PRO A 42 -6.93 -14.92 2.18
CA PRO A 42 -8.37 -15.04 1.94
C PRO A 42 -8.71 -15.27 0.47
N ALA A 43 -8.03 -14.58 -0.46
CA ALA A 43 -8.25 -14.69 -1.89
C ALA A 43 -7.99 -16.12 -2.42
N ALA A 44 -6.97 -16.82 -1.88
CA ALA A 44 -6.71 -18.23 -2.21
C ALA A 44 -7.88 -19.17 -1.81
N LYS A 45 -8.73 -18.72 -0.88
CA LYS A 45 -9.89 -19.44 -0.34
C LYS A 45 -11.21 -18.89 -0.89
N GLY A 46 -11.18 -18.06 -1.94
CA GLY A 46 -12.35 -17.44 -2.56
C GLY A 46 -13.03 -16.39 -1.68
N LYS A 47 -12.29 -15.76 -0.77
CA LYS A 47 -12.79 -14.67 0.09
C LYS A 47 -12.07 -13.37 -0.23
N GLY A 48 -12.80 -12.26 -0.32
CA GLY A 48 -12.20 -10.95 -0.54
C GLY A 48 -11.24 -10.57 0.59
N THR A 49 -10.08 -10.01 0.23
CA THR A 49 -9.05 -9.62 1.20
C THR A 49 -9.47 -8.45 2.10
N GLU A 50 -10.50 -7.68 1.71
CA GLU A 50 -11.10 -6.64 2.57
C GLU A 50 -11.63 -7.23 3.90
N SER A 51 -11.90 -8.54 3.96
CA SER A 51 -12.26 -9.23 5.21
C SER A 51 -11.17 -9.16 6.31
N LEU A 52 -9.95 -8.76 5.98
CA LEU A 52 -8.85 -8.54 6.92
C LEU A 52 -8.84 -7.13 7.54
N VAL A 53 -9.64 -6.20 7.01
CA VAL A 53 -9.66 -4.82 7.50
C VAL A 53 -10.22 -4.77 8.91
N THR A 54 -9.43 -4.21 9.84
CA THR A 54 -9.81 -4.03 11.24
C THR A 54 -9.56 -2.59 11.65
N PHE A 55 -10.55 -1.96 12.27
CA PHE A 55 -10.39 -0.63 12.87
C PHE A 55 -9.70 -0.76 14.22
N VAL A 56 -8.65 0.03 14.41
CA VAL A 56 -7.89 0.09 15.67
C VAL A 56 -8.00 1.48 16.27
N LYS A 57 -7.57 1.63 17.53
CA LYS A 57 -7.48 2.94 18.18
C LYS A 57 -6.61 3.91 17.35
N ASP A 58 -7.11 5.12 17.17
CA ASP A 58 -6.45 6.16 16.38
C ASP A 58 -5.09 6.60 16.96
N ARG A 59 -4.20 7.10 16.10
CA ARG A 59 -2.86 7.57 16.46
C ARG A 59 -2.97 8.88 17.27
N PRO A 60 -2.30 9.00 18.44
CA PRO A 60 -2.18 10.29 19.11
C PRO A 60 -1.53 11.34 18.21
N GLY A 61 -2.20 12.49 18.03
CA GLY A 61 -1.70 13.57 17.15
C GLY A 61 -1.77 13.24 15.67
N HIS A 62 -2.77 12.46 15.23
CA HIS A 62 -2.97 12.15 13.83
C HIS A 62 -3.28 13.43 13.02
N ASP A 63 -2.39 13.80 12.11
CA ASP A 63 -2.67 14.79 11.07
C ASP A 63 -3.59 14.16 10.01
N TRP A 64 -4.77 14.73 9.82
CA TRP A 64 -5.82 14.10 9.00
C TRP A 64 -5.64 14.28 7.50
N ARG A 65 -4.88 15.28 7.07
CA ARG A 65 -4.75 15.63 5.66
C ARG A 65 -3.38 16.23 5.38
N TYR A 66 -2.68 15.61 4.44
CA TYR A 66 -1.55 16.21 3.75
C TYR A 66 -1.92 16.43 2.30
N ALA A 67 -1.67 17.64 1.81
CA ALA A 67 -1.86 18.02 0.42
C ALA A 67 -0.73 18.96 0.03
N ILE A 68 -0.07 18.65 -1.09
CA ILE A 68 1.11 19.36 -1.55
C ILE A 68 0.78 20.13 -2.82
N ASP A 69 1.03 21.44 -2.81
CA ASP A 69 1.06 22.25 -4.01
C ASP A 69 2.44 22.13 -4.69
N ALA A 70 2.47 21.45 -5.84
CA ALA A 70 3.65 21.24 -6.69
C ALA A 70 3.67 22.17 -7.92
N SER A 71 2.87 23.24 -7.94
CA SER A 71 2.80 24.18 -9.07
C SER A 71 4.14 24.82 -9.42
N LYS A 72 4.95 25.17 -8.41
CA LYS A 72 6.27 25.79 -8.62
C LYS A 72 7.23 24.90 -9.41
N ILE A 73 7.37 23.63 -9.02
CA ILE A 73 8.32 22.71 -9.68
C ILE A 73 7.87 22.36 -11.10
N LYS A 74 6.55 22.27 -11.32
CA LYS A 74 5.95 22.09 -12.64
C LYS A 74 6.26 23.29 -13.55
N ALA A 75 6.04 24.51 -13.07
CA ALA A 75 6.25 25.71 -13.85
C ALA A 75 7.72 25.99 -14.17
N GLU A 76 8.62 25.82 -13.20
CA GLU A 76 10.02 26.20 -13.37
C GLU A 76 10.89 25.08 -13.97
N LEU A 77 10.59 23.81 -13.66
CA LEU A 77 11.41 22.66 -14.06
C LEU A 77 10.68 21.68 -14.99
N GLY A 78 9.40 21.90 -15.28
CA GLY A 78 8.60 20.97 -16.11
C GLY A 78 8.33 19.63 -15.44
N PHE A 79 8.41 19.55 -14.10
CA PHE A 79 8.11 18.31 -13.38
C PHE A 79 6.64 17.94 -13.52
N GLU A 80 6.39 16.67 -13.88
CA GLU A 80 5.08 16.04 -13.88
C GLU A 80 5.22 14.59 -13.40
N PRO A 81 4.29 14.07 -12.58
CA PRO A 81 4.23 12.66 -12.25
C PRO A 81 4.05 11.81 -13.51
N ARG A 82 4.84 10.74 -13.64
CA ARG A 82 4.72 9.78 -14.77
C ARG A 82 3.59 8.76 -14.57
N HIS A 83 3.20 8.53 -13.33
CA HIS A 83 2.19 7.54 -12.94
C HIS A 83 1.10 8.22 -12.12
N ASP A 84 -0.14 7.82 -12.35
CA ASP A 84 -1.25 8.09 -11.44
C ASP A 84 -1.26 7.08 -10.29
N PHE A 85 -2.18 7.27 -9.33
CA PHE A 85 -2.28 6.39 -8.17
C PHE A 85 -2.58 4.93 -8.56
N GLU A 86 -3.51 4.70 -9.49
CA GLU A 86 -3.95 3.36 -9.89
C GLU A 86 -2.83 2.56 -10.55
N SER A 87 -2.17 3.16 -11.56
CA SER A 87 -1.04 2.50 -12.25
C SER A 87 0.16 2.29 -11.33
N GLY A 88 0.41 3.23 -10.41
CA GLY A 88 1.46 3.12 -9.39
C GLY A 88 1.17 1.99 -8.40
N LEU A 89 -0.07 1.88 -7.90
CA LEU A 89 -0.49 0.84 -6.97
C LEU A 89 -0.43 -0.55 -7.62
N ALA A 90 -0.96 -0.69 -8.84
CA ALA A 90 -0.89 -1.95 -9.59
C ALA A 90 0.57 -2.40 -9.79
N SER A 91 1.45 -1.48 -10.19
CA SER A 91 2.89 -1.76 -10.34
C SER A 91 3.54 -2.15 -9.01
N THR A 92 3.12 -1.53 -7.91
CA THR A 92 3.62 -1.84 -6.56
C THR A 92 3.20 -3.24 -6.11
N ILE A 93 1.93 -3.61 -6.31
CA ILE A 93 1.43 -4.96 -6.00
C ILE A 93 2.22 -6.00 -6.81
N ARG A 94 2.37 -5.77 -8.12
CA ARG A 94 3.14 -6.67 -8.99
C ARG A 94 4.58 -6.80 -8.51
N TRP A 95 5.24 -5.69 -8.19
CA TRP A 95 6.61 -5.70 -7.69
C TRP A 95 6.74 -6.50 -6.40
N MET A 96 5.80 -6.34 -5.45
CA MET A 96 5.80 -7.11 -4.20
C MET A 96 5.63 -8.61 -4.45
N LEU A 97 4.78 -9.00 -5.41
CA LEU A 97 4.62 -10.41 -5.79
C LEU A 97 5.87 -10.96 -6.49
N ASP A 98 6.55 -10.18 -7.32
CA ASP A 98 7.74 -10.63 -8.06
C ASP A 98 9.02 -10.66 -7.20
N ASN A 99 9.08 -9.88 -6.11
CA ASN A 99 10.29 -9.67 -5.31
C ASN A 99 10.21 -10.28 -3.90
N GLU A 100 9.68 -11.50 -3.79
CA GLU A 100 9.47 -12.15 -2.49
C GLU A 100 10.74 -12.39 -1.68
N ALA A 101 11.85 -12.76 -2.33
CA ALA A 101 13.12 -12.92 -1.63
C ALA A 101 13.55 -11.63 -0.91
N TRP A 102 13.24 -10.47 -1.50
CA TRP A 102 13.59 -9.17 -0.93
C TRP A 102 12.82 -8.87 0.35
N TRP A 103 11.48 -8.92 0.32
CA TRP A 103 10.70 -8.58 1.52
C TRP A 103 10.77 -9.69 2.57
N ARG A 104 10.94 -10.97 2.19
CA ARG A 104 11.15 -12.05 3.16
C ARG A 104 12.44 -11.87 3.97
N ALA A 105 13.50 -11.36 3.35
CA ALA A 105 14.74 -11.08 4.06
C ALA A 105 14.59 -9.99 5.13
N VAL A 106 13.67 -9.04 4.91
CA VAL A 106 13.34 -7.99 5.90
C VAL A 106 12.40 -8.52 6.99
N MET A 107 11.65 -9.59 6.72
CA MET A 107 10.78 -10.24 7.70
C MET A 107 11.49 -11.31 8.56
N ASP A 108 12.75 -11.06 8.92
CA ASP A 108 13.60 -11.96 9.73
C ASP A 108 13.15 -12.12 11.20
N GLY A 109 12.09 -11.41 11.60
CA GLY A 109 11.51 -11.45 12.93
C GLY A 109 11.90 -10.26 13.81
N SER A 110 12.90 -9.46 13.42
CA SER A 110 13.31 -8.25 14.16
C SER A 110 12.20 -7.22 14.29
N TYR A 111 11.27 -7.18 13.32
CA TYR A 111 10.12 -6.28 13.33
C TYR A 111 8.96 -6.74 14.24
N ARG A 112 8.96 -8.01 14.70
CA ARG A 112 7.82 -8.58 15.45
C ARG A 112 7.62 -7.91 16.80
N GLU A 113 8.70 -7.66 17.53
CA GLU A 113 8.62 -6.96 18.82
C GLU A 113 8.00 -5.56 18.67
N TRP A 114 8.34 -4.86 17.58
CA TRP A 114 7.73 -3.57 17.26
C TRP A 114 6.23 -3.71 16.93
N ILE A 115 5.84 -4.70 16.14
CA ILE A 115 4.43 -4.98 15.83
C ILE A 115 3.64 -5.27 17.11
N ASP A 116 4.15 -6.15 17.97
CA ASP A 116 3.47 -6.50 19.22
C ASP A 116 3.31 -5.27 20.12
N THR A 117 4.38 -4.48 20.26
CA THR A 117 4.36 -3.24 21.06
C THR A 117 3.32 -2.24 20.54
N GLN A 118 3.18 -2.10 19.22
CA GLN A 118 2.30 -1.09 18.63
C GLN A 118 0.86 -1.55 18.43
N TYR A 119 0.61 -2.86 18.27
CA TYR A 119 -0.68 -3.38 17.82
C TYR A 119 -1.29 -4.48 18.70
N ALA A 120 -0.54 -5.23 19.52
CA ALA A 120 -1.10 -6.40 20.23
C ALA A 120 -2.20 -6.05 21.25
N ALA A 121 -2.16 -4.83 21.79
CA ALA A 121 -3.12 -4.33 22.78
C ALA A 121 -4.04 -3.21 22.25
N ARG A 122 -4.06 -2.99 20.92
CA ARG A 122 -4.83 -1.91 20.27
C ARG A 122 -6.12 -2.37 19.62
#